data_AF-A0A7Y8FWL5-F1
#
_entry.id   AF-A0A7Y8FWL5-F1
#
_cell.length_a   1.000
_cell.length_b   1.000
_cell.length_c   1.000
_cell.angle_alpha   90.00
_cell.angle_beta   90.00
_cell.angle_gamma   90.00
#
_symmetry.space_group_name_H-M   'P 1'
#
loop_
_entity.id
_entity.type
_entity.pdbx_description
1 polymer ?
#
loop_
_entity_poly.entity_id
_entity_poly.type
_entity_poly.pdbx_seq_one_letter_code
_entity_poly.pdbx_strand_id
1 'polypeptide(L)'
;LTGANTYSGGTTLNGGTTTGNTNSLQGAIANNAALTFEQGTDGTYTGNLTGAGVLNKTGTGALLLTGNNTLTGNTNVNAGSLLVNGTLNSAAVQVASGATLGGSGSLGGAVTMADGSTLKAGAATPLSV
;
A
#
# COMPACT_ATOMS: atom_id res chain seq x y z
N LEU A 1 -23.95 2.10 8.16
CA LEU A 1 -23.55 1.04 7.21
C LEU A 1 -22.05 0.81 7.36
N THR A 2 -21.63 -0.12 8.23
CA THR A 2 -20.21 -0.40 8.54
C THR A 2 -19.88 -1.89 8.38
N GLY A 3 -20.62 -2.59 7.51
CA GLY A 3 -20.32 -3.97 7.17
C GLY A 3 -19.06 -4.04 6.31
N ALA A 4 -18.14 -4.93 6.66
CA ALA A 4 -17.01 -5.29 5.80
C ALA A 4 -17.57 -5.84 4.47
N ASN A 5 -17.17 -5.28 3.34
CA ASN A 5 -17.66 -5.70 2.03
C ASN A 5 -16.97 -6.99 1.61
N THR A 6 -17.61 -8.15 1.79
CA THR A 6 -17.09 -9.48 1.38
C THR A 6 -17.10 -9.69 -0.14
N TYR A 7 -17.07 -8.62 -0.94
CA TYR A 7 -17.07 -8.69 -2.40
C TYR A 7 -15.70 -9.22 -2.89
N SER A 8 -15.70 -10.44 -3.44
CA SER A 8 -14.52 -11.08 -3.99
C SER A 8 -14.36 -10.86 -5.51
N GLY A 9 -15.30 -10.14 -6.15
CA GLY A 9 -15.16 -9.71 -7.53
C GLY A 9 -14.08 -8.62 -7.66
N GLY A 10 -13.42 -8.54 -8.81
CA GLY A 10 -12.47 -7.46 -9.07
C GLY A 10 -13.18 -6.10 -9.08
N THR A 11 -12.56 -5.09 -8.50
CA THR A 11 -13.01 -3.68 -8.61
C THR A 11 -12.14 -2.95 -9.62
N THR A 12 -12.74 -2.20 -10.53
CA THR A 12 -12.00 -1.36 -11.49
C THR A 12 -12.31 0.10 -11.25
N LEU A 13 -11.28 0.91 -11.00
CA LEU A 13 -11.38 2.35 -10.81
C LEU A 13 -10.89 3.05 -12.08
N ASN A 14 -11.82 3.59 -12.87
CA ASN A 14 -11.49 4.26 -14.14
C ASN A 14 -11.45 5.79 -14.05
N GLY A 15 -11.79 6.36 -12.88
CA GLY A 15 -11.76 7.80 -12.67
C GLY A 15 -12.07 8.18 -11.23
N GLY A 16 -11.82 9.45 -10.88
CA GLY A 16 -12.09 10.00 -9.56
C GLY A 16 -11.12 9.51 -8.48
N THR A 17 -11.54 9.66 -7.23
CA THR A 17 -10.79 9.20 -6.05
C THR A 17 -11.66 8.27 -5.24
N THR A 18 -11.14 7.08 -4.94
CA THR A 18 -11.76 6.13 -4.00
C THR A 18 -10.97 6.14 -2.71
N THR A 19 -11.64 6.38 -1.58
CA THR A 19 -11.02 6.37 -0.25
C THR A 19 -11.67 5.29 0.60
N GLY A 20 -10.85 4.49 1.27
CA GLY A 20 -11.31 3.44 2.17
C GLY A 20 -10.17 2.89 3.01
N ASN A 21 -10.39 1.79 3.69
CA ASN A 21 -9.38 1.09 4.49
C ASN A 21 -9.45 -0.41 4.23
N THR A 22 -8.61 -1.21 4.88
CA THR A 22 -8.58 -2.67 4.68
C THR A 22 -9.88 -3.39 5.07
N ASN A 23 -10.79 -2.75 5.81
CA ASN A 23 -12.09 -3.33 6.15
C ASN A 23 -13.13 -3.06 5.06
N SER A 24 -13.08 -1.91 4.39
CA SER A 24 -14.02 -1.51 3.35
C SER A 24 -13.57 -1.85 1.94
N LEU A 25 -12.25 -1.91 1.70
CA LEU A 25 -11.61 -2.28 0.43
C LEU A 25 -11.12 -3.72 0.52
N GLN A 26 -11.62 -4.59 -0.35
CA GLN A 26 -11.29 -6.02 -0.38
C GLN A 26 -11.20 -6.53 -1.82
N GLY A 27 -10.55 -7.67 -2.02
CA GLY A 27 -10.42 -8.31 -3.34
C GLY A 27 -9.35 -7.67 -4.24
N ALA A 28 -9.32 -8.02 -5.52
CA ALA A 28 -8.40 -7.40 -6.47
C ALA A 28 -8.93 -6.01 -6.91
N ILE A 29 -8.06 -5.01 -6.98
CA ILE A 29 -8.42 -3.66 -7.46
C ILE A 29 -7.52 -3.27 -8.63
N ALA A 30 -8.12 -3.03 -9.80
CA ALA A 30 -7.49 -2.35 -10.91
C ALA A 30 -7.65 -0.83 -10.74
N ASN A 31 -6.63 -0.18 -10.21
CA ASN A 31 -6.57 1.26 -10.00
C ASN A 31 -6.01 1.97 -11.25
N ASN A 32 -6.87 2.54 -12.07
CA ASN A 32 -6.50 3.40 -13.20
C ASN A 32 -6.69 4.90 -12.87
N ALA A 33 -6.94 5.25 -11.60
CA ALA A 33 -7.24 6.60 -11.14
C ALA A 33 -6.50 6.93 -9.83
N ALA A 34 -7.21 7.30 -8.76
CA ALA A 34 -6.63 7.49 -7.44
C ALA A 34 -7.30 6.58 -6.39
N LEU A 35 -6.51 5.78 -5.70
CA LEU A 35 -6.93 4.93 -4.60
C LEU A 35 -6.23 5.37 -3.32
N THR A 36 -7.01 5.69 -2.29
CA THR A 36 -6.49 6.09 -0.98
C THR A 36 -6.88 5.06 0.08
N PHE A 37 -5.87 4.47 0.70
CA PHE A 37 -6.02 3.73 1.96
C PHE A 37 -5.85 4.70 3.13
N GLU A 38 -6.97 5.14 3.69
CA GLU A 38 -7.05 5.91 4.92
C GLU A 38 -7.11 4.97 6.12
N GLN A 39 -5.93 4.52 6.54
CA GLN A 39 -5.77 3.45 7.53
C GLN A 39 -5.54 4.07 8.92
N GLY A 40 -6.60 4.26 9.69
CA GLY A 40 -6.51 4.79 11.07
C GLY A 40 -5.89 3.81 12.06
N THR A 41 -6.19 2.52 11.92
CA THR A 41 -5.67 1.40 12.72
C THR A 41 -5.00 0.38 11.82
N ASP A 42 -4.05 -0.40 12.32
CA ASP A 42 -3.32 -1.38 11.52
C ASP A 42 -4.25 -2.35 10.76
N GLY A 43 -3.89 -2.68 9.53
CA GLY A 43 -4.68 -3.55 8.67
C GLY A 43 -3.85 -4.23 7.59
N THR A 44 -4.35 -5.38 7.13
CA THR A 44 -3.72 -6.17 6.06
C THR A 44 -4.61 -6.18 4.83
N TYR A 45 -4.01 -5.90 3.68
CA TYR A 45 -4.63 -6.01 2.38
C TYR A 45 -3.97 -7.14 1.59
N THR A 46 -4.75 -8.19 1.34
CA THR A 46 -4.30 -9.42 0.67
C THR A 46 -4.58 -9.41 -0.83
N GLY A 47 -5.39 -8.47 -1.30
CA GLY A 47 -5.74 -8.32 -2.71
C GLY A 47 -4.58 -7.82 -3.56
N ASN A 48 -4.66 -8.08 -4.87
CA ASN A 48 -3.72 -7.52 -5.84
C ASN A 48 -4.16 -6.12 -6.25
N LEU A 49 -3.25 -5.16 -6.21
CA LEU A 49 -3.44 -3.82 -6.79
C LEU A 49 -2.73 -3.75 -8.14
N THR A 50 -3.46 -3.37 -9.19
CA THR A 50 -2.92 -3.23 -10.56
C THR A 50 -3.31 -1.89 -11.17
N GLY A 51 -2.72 -1.53 -12.31
CA GLY A 51 -3.10 -0.33 -13.07
C GLY A 51 -2.16 0.86 -12.90
N ALA A 52 -2.39 1.91 -13.68
CA ALA A 52 -1.51 3.08 -13.78
C ALA A 52 -1.85 4.22 -12.81
N GLY A 53 -2.87 4.03 -11.98
CA GLY A 53 -3.32 5.01 -11.02
C GLY A 53 -2.35 5.22 -9.85
N VAL A 54 -2.62 6.27 -9.09
CA VAL A 54 -1.86 6.61 -7.88
C VAL A 54 -2.44 5.87 -6.68
N LEU A 55 -1.57 5.29 -5.86
CA LEU A 55 -1.90 4.74 -4.55
C LEU A 55 -1.47 5.73 -3.46
N ASN A 56 -2.40 6.14 -2.59
CA ASN A 56 -2.10 6.97 -1.43
C ASN A 56 -2.31 6.17 -0.15
N LYS A 57 -1.33 6.18 0.76
CA LYS A 57 -1.46 5.69 2.12
C LYS A 57 -1.50 6.87 3.08
N THR A 58 -2.61 7.02 3.79
CA THR A 58 -2.85 8.03 4.82
C THR A 58 -3.32 7.37 6.12
N GLY A 59 -3.55 8.16 7.17
CA GLY A 59 -3.90 7.65 8.49
C GLY A 59 -2.69 7.11 9.27
N THR A 60 -2.82 7.05 10.58
CA THR A 60 -1.73 6.74 11.52
C THR A 60 -1.35 5.27 11.57
N GLY A 61 -2.25 4.36 11.19
CA GLY A 61 -2.03 2.92 11.24
C GLY A 61 -1.12 2.40 10.14
N ALA A 62 -0.72 1.14 10.27
CA ALA A 62 0.02 0.39 9.27
C ALA A 62 -0.91 -0.22 8.20
N LEU A 63 -0.54 -0.06 6.94
CA LEU A 63 -1.08 -0.85 5.83
C LEU A 63 -0.07 -1.92 5.45
N LEU A 64 -0.41 -3.18 5.71
CA LEU A 64 0.38 -4.33 5.28
C LEU A 64 -0.14 -4.85 3.94
N LEU A 65 0.67 -4.75 2.89
CA LEU A 65 0.41 -5.33 1.58
C LEU A 65 1.09 -6.69 1.46
N THR A 66 0.29 -7.74 1.27
CA THR A 66 0.81 -9.11 1.07
C THR A 66 0.57 -9.65 -0.33
N GLY A 67 -0.27 -9.00 -1.13
CA GLY A 67 -0.57 -9.39 -2.51
C GLY A 67 0.55 -9.07 -3.49
N ASN A 68 0.34 -9.45 -4.76
CA ASN A 68 1.23 -9.07 -5.87
C ASN A 68 0.73 -7.76 -6.48
N ASN A 69 1.34 -6.64 -6.11
CA ASN A 69 0.89 -5.32 -6.54
C ASN A 69 1.72 -4.85 -7.74
N THR A 70 1.10 -4.81 -8.92
CA THR A 70 1.70 -4.42 -10.20
C THR A 70 1.22 -3.05 -10.66
N LEU A 71 1.14 -2.10 -9.73
CA LEU A 71 0.82 -0.70 -10.01
C LEU A 71 1.92 -0.09 -10.89
N THR A 72 1.61 0.54 -12.00
CA THR A 72 2.61 1.28 -12.79
C THR A 72 2.62 2.77 -12.49
N GLY A 73 1.67 3.26 -11.70
CA GLY A 73 1.67 4.61 -11.14
C GLY A 73 2.50 4.72 -9.85
N ASN A 74 2.50 5.92 -9.27
CA ASN A 74 3.22 6.21 -8.03
C ASN A 74 2.47 5.68 -6.80
N THR A 75 3.23 5.28 -5.79
CA THR A 75 2.72 5.07 -4.43
C THR A 75 3.22 6.18 -3.51
N ASN A 76 2.30 6.85 -2.82
CA ASN A 76 2.60 7.93 -1.88
C ASN A 76 2.26 7.48 -0.46
N VAL A 77 3.27 7.42 0.41
CA VAL A 77 3.12 7.16 1.85
C VAL A 77 3.12 8.48 2.57
N ASN A 78 1.93 9.06 2.73
CA ASN A 78 1.74 10.39 3.29
C ASN A 78 1.73 10.38 4.83
N ALA A 79 1.27 9.28 5.45
CA ALA A 79 1.24 9.12 6.91
C ALA A 79 1.20 7.65 7.34
N GLY A 80 1.60 7.40 8.59
CA GLY A 80 1.61 6.08 9.21
C GLY A 80 2.68 5.17 8.61
N SER A 81 2.37 3.88 8.49
CA SER A 81 3.31 2.89 7.93
C SER A 81 2.75 2.21 6.68
N LEU A 82 3.58 2.06 5.65
CA LEU A 82 3.37 1.10 4.57
C LEU A 82 4.35 -0.06 4.75
N LEU A 83 3.82 -1.27 4.93
CA LEU A 83 4.58 -2.50 5.06
C LEU A 83 4.33 -3.36 3.83
N VAL A 84 5.37 -3.78 3.12
CA VAL A 84 5.27 -4.62 1.93
C VAL A 84 5.88 -5.98 2.26
N ASN A 85 5.06 -7.03 2.33
CA ASN A 85 5.51 -8.42 2.46
C ASN A 85 5.26 -9.25 1.18
N GLY A 86 4.60 -8.66 0.18
CA GLY A 86 4.49 -9.21 -1.17
C GLY A 86 5.39 -8.45 -2.15
N THR A 87 4.83 -8.01 -3.27
CA THR A 87 5.51 -7.14 -4.25
C THR A 87 4.79 -5.81 -4.37
N LEU A 88 5.54 -4.74 -4.63
CA LEU A 88 5.03 -3.42 -5.00
C LEU A 88 5.83 -2.86 -6.17
N ASN A 89 5.35 -3.08 -7.40
CA ASN A 89 6.01 -2.68 -8.64
C ASN A 89 5.64 -1.26 -9.12
N SER A 90 5.42 -0.31 -8.20
CA SER A 90 5.13 1.10 -8.54
C SER A 90 6.24 1.74 -9.36
N ALA A 91 5.92 2.76 -10.16
CA ALA A 91 6.95 3.56 -10.85
C ALA A 91 7.90 4.24 -9.85
N ALA A 92 7.35 4.80 -8.79
CA ALA A 92 8.09 5.34 -7.65
C ALA A 92 7.30 5.16 -6.36
N VAL A 93 8.03 5.09 -5.24
CA VAL A 93 7.48 5.13 -3.88
C VAL A 93 8.00 6.37 -3.17
N GLN A 94 7.09 7.27 -2.80
CA GLN A 94 7.40 8.54 -2.14
C GLN A 94 6.97 8.44 -0.68
N VAL A 95 7.90 8.63 0.26
CA VAL A 95 7.63 8.52 1.70
C VAL A 95 7.78 9.89 2.34
N ALA A 96 6.69 10.43 2.86
CA ALA A 96 6.64 11.74 3.50
C ALA A 96 7.34 11.75 4.88
N SER A 97 7.65 12.94 5.38
CA SER A 97 8.22 13.13 6.71
C SER A 97 7.31 12.50 7.78
N GLY A 98 7.89 11.79 8.75
CA GLY A 98 7.17 11.09 9.81
C GLY A 98 6.47 9.80 9.37
N ALA A 99 6.41 9.50 8.06
CA ALA A 99 5.90 8.23 7.57
C ALA A 99 6.98 7.13 7.59
N THR A 100 6.53 5.88 7.63
CA THR A 100 7.39 4.70 7.64
C THR A 100 7.14 3.83 6.42
N LEU A 101 8.20 3.37 5.78
CA LEU A 101 8.18 2.30 4.79
C LEU A 101 8.93 1.09 5.35
N GLY A 102 8.45 -0.12 5.11
CA GLY A 102 9.17 -1.33 5.49
C GLY A 102 8.54 -2.60 4.99
N GLY A 103 8.84 -3.72 5.65
CA GLY A 103 8.39 -5.06 5.28
C GLY A 103 9.51 -5.92 4.70
N SER A 104 9.19 -7.19 4.42
CA SER A 104 10.14 -8.20 3.93
C SER A 104 9.99 -8.52 2.43
N GLY A 105 9.15 -7.77 1.73
CA GLY A 105 8.83 -7.94 0.32
C GLY A 105 9.77 -7.20 -0.63
N SER A 106 9.33 -7.02 -1.87
CA SER A 106 10.11 -6.37 -2.93
C SER A 106 9.42 -5.11 -3.46
N LEU A 107 10.21 -4.08 -3.74
CA LEU A 107 9.79 -2.84 -4.39
C LEU A 107 10.47 -2.75 -5.76
N GLY A 108 9.68 -2.51 -6.81
CA GLY A 108 10.19 -2.45 -8.18
C GLY A 108 10.66 -1.06 -8.63
N GLY A 109 10.07 -0.01 -8.07
CA GLY A 109 10.39 1.38 -8.41
C GLY A 109 11.41 2.04 -7.50
N ALA A 110 11.86 3.23 -7.90
CA ALA A 110 12.71 4.07 -7.07
C ALA A 110 11.98 4.47 -5.78
N VAL A 111 12.69 4.47 -4.65
CA VAL A 111 12.17 4.89 -3.35
C VAL A 111 12.79 6.23 -2.99
N THR A 112 11.94 7.24 -2.75
CA THR A 112 12.36 8.56 -2.28
C THR A 112 11.85 8.76 -0.86
N MET A 113 12.79 8.97 0.07
CA MET A 113 12.53 9.20 1.49
C MET A 113 12.68 10.69 1.78
N ALA A 114 11.63 11.35 2.27
CA ALA A 114 11.73 12.73 2.76
C ALA A 114 12.47 12.79 4.11
N ASP A 115 13.01 13.96 4.46
CA ASP A 115 13.65 14.17 5.75
C ASP A 115 12.68 13.84 6.91
N GLY A 116 13.17 13.06 7.88
CA GLY A 116 12.37 12.59 9.02
C GLY A 116 11.41 11.43 8.70
N SER A 117 11.46 10.86 7.50
CA SER A 117 10.83 9.56 7.21
C SER A 117 11.67 8.39 7.77
N THR A 118 11.05 7.23 7.95
CA THR A 118 11.72 6.03 8.49
C THR A 118 11.67 4.88 7.49
N LEU A 119 12.81 4.27 7.21
CA LEU A 119 12.88 2.98 6.52
C LEU A 119 13.11 1.87 7.55
N LYS A 120 12.18 0.93 7.67
CA LYS A 120 12.29 -0.24 8.55
C LYS A 120 12.57 -1.49 7.74
N ALA A 121 13.62 -2.22 8.11
CA ALA A 121 13.87 -3.55 7.57
C ALA A 121 12.73 -4.52 7.97
N GLY A 122 12.43 -5.46 7.08
CA GLY A 122 11.57 -6.60 7.40
C GLY A 122 12.21 -7.54 8.43
N ALA A 123 11.43 -8.47 8.97
CA ALA A 123 11.94 -9.48 9.89
C ALA A 123 13.09 -10.25 9.23
N ALA A 124 14.31 -10.10 9.77
CA ALA A 124 15.47 -10.85 9.29
C ALA A 124 15.39 -12.29 9.82
N THR A 125 15.56 -13.29 8.93
CA THR A 125 16.06 -14.59 9.37
C THR A 125 17.55 -14.43 9.65
N PRO A 126 18.03 -14.64 10.90
CA PRO A 126 19.45 -14.54 11.16
C PRO A 126 20.22 -15.51 10.26
N LEU A 127 21.39 -15.07 9.78
CA LEU A 127 22.29 -15.93 9.02
C LEU A 127 22.75 -17.05 9.96
N SER A 128 22.34 -18.29 9.70
CA SER A 128 22.96 -19.44 10.38
C SER A 128 24.36 -19.62 9.79
N VAL A 129 25.39 -19.51 10.64
CA VAL A 129 26.76 -19.89 10.30
C VAL A 129 26.91 -21.40 10.21
#